data_AF-A0A1X9LNV8-F1
#
_entry.id   AF-A0A1X9LNV8-F1
#
_cell.length_a   1.000
_cell.length_b   1.000
_cell.length_c   1.000
_cell.angle_alpha   90.00
_cell.angle_beta   90.00
_cell.angle_gamma   90.00
#
_symmetry.space_group_name_H-M   'P 1'
#
loop_
_entity.id
_entity.type
_entity.pdbx_description
1 polymer ?
#
loop_
_entity_poly.entity_id
_entity_poly.type
_entity_poly.pdbx_seq_one_letter_code
_entity_poly.pdbx_strand_id
1 'polypeptide(L)'
;MDASQTSASRATVGLFDSDSAGLEAARSALEQRAPSVSVVIAASSWGELLTDAAFPPDIVVLRPRPDDRVSLPYEARVCRIVDASVLAIVDADGEDAESARDVTSIVIAHSLDEAADLLESWDAAVH
;
A
#
# COMPACT_ATOMS: atom_id res chain seq x y z
N MET A 1 26.35 29.91 -4.19
CA MET A 1 26.43 28.60 -3.48
C MET A 1 25.17 27.87 -3.85
N ASP A 2 25.35 26.86 -4.69
CA ASP A 2 24.31 26.03 -5.28
C ASP A 2 23.71 25.13 -4.19
N ALA A 3 22.41 25.27 -3.95
CA ALA A 3 21.64 24.31 -3.18
C ALA A 3 20.48 23.89 -4.06
N SER A 4 20.80 23.22 -5.16
CA SER A 4 19.85 22.36 -5.87
C SER A 4 19.37 21.31 -4.87
N GLN A 5 18.28 21.59 -4.16
CA GLN A 5 17.46 20.56 -3.55
C GLN A 5 16.92 19.73 -4.71
N THR A 6 17.62 18.66 -5.04
CA THR A 6 17.06 17.57 -5.82
C THR A 6 15.87 17.09 -5.02
N SER A 7 14.66 17.55 -5.38
CA SER A 7 13.43 17.02 -4.83
C SER A 7 13.41 15.54 -5.19
N ALA A 8 13.86 14.67 -4.28
CA ALA A 8 13.65 13.25 -4.41
C ALA A 8 12.15 13.07 -4.63
N SER A 9 11.76 12.51 -5.77
CA SER A 9 10.35 12.26 -6.05
C SER A 9 9.86 11.27 -5.02
N ARG A 10 8.98 11.71 -4.12
CA ARG A 10 8.37 10.83 -3.13
C ARG A 10 7.71 9.66 -3.84
N ALA A 11 7.92 8.45 -3.34
CA ALA A 11 7.22 7.28 -3.84
C ALA A 11 5.71 7.48 -3.72
N THR A 12 4.99 7.12 -4.77
CA THR A 12 3.53 7.20 -4.84
C THR A 12 2.91 5.96 -4.23
N VAL A 13 1.85 6.15 -3.44
CA VAL A 13 1.16 5.09 -2.72
C VAL A 13 -0.31 5.06 -3.14
N GLY A 14 -0.79 3.88 -3.52
CA GLY A 14 -2.21 3.58 -3.61
C GLY A 14 -2.67 2.84 -2.35
N LEU A 15 -3.69 3.36 -1.68
CA LEU A 15 -4.33 2.71 -0.54
C LEU A 15 -5.62 2.03 -1.00
N PHE A 16 -5.73 0.73 -0.77
CA PHE A 16 -6.96 -0.03 -0.89
C PHE A 16 -7.41 -0.53 0.48
N ASP A 17 -8.61 -0.13 0.90
CA ASP A 17 -9.27 -0.60 2.11
C ASP A 17 -10.75 -0.83 1.79
N SER A 18 -11.22 -2.07 1.87
CA SER A 18 -12.61 -2.42 1.55
C SER A 18 -13.64 -1.78 2.50
N ASP A 19 -13.18 -1.18 3.61
CA ASP A 19 -14.00 -0.35 4.49
C ASP A 19 -13.89 1.14 4.17
N SER A 20 -14.86 1.58 3.39
CA SER A 20 -15.02 2.98 3.00
C SER A 20 -15.18 3.94 4.19
N ALA A 21 -15.67 3.48 5.35
CA ALA A 21 -15.85 4.36 6.51
C ALA A 21 -14.52 4.77 7.16
N GLY A 22 -13.51 3.89 7.07
CA GLY A 22 -12.18 4.11 7.63
C GLY A 22 -11.15 4.68 6.64
N LEU A 23 -11.46 4.70 5.34
CA LEU A 23 -10.49 4.96 4.28
C LEU A 23 -9.79 6.33 4.41
N GLU A 24 -10.54 7.41 4.65
CA GLU A 24 -9.96 8.75 4.77
C GLU A 24 -9.09 8.89 6.04
N ALA A 25 -9.51 8.26 7.13
CA ALA A 25 -8.72 8.24 8.37
C ALA A 25 -7.43 7.43 8.18
N ALA A 26 -7.51 6.31 7.45
CA ALA A 26 -6.35 5.49 7.14
C ALA A 26 -5.36 6.23 6.24
N ARG A 27 -5.85 6.86 5.17
CA ARG A 27 -5.07 7.76 4.31
C ARG A 27 -4.35 8.83 5.14
N SER A 28 -5.11 9.58 5.94
CA SER A 28 -4.57 10.69 6.76
C SER A 28 -3.50 10.21 7.73
N ALA A 29 -3.65 9.02 8.32
CA ALA A 29 -2.67 8.45 9.23
C ALA A 29 -1.37 8.04 8.50
N LEU A 30 -1.47 7.45 7.30
CA LEU A 30 -0.31 7.15 6.46
C LEU A 30 0.44 8.43 6.07
N GLU A 31 -0.26 9.45 5.57
CA GLU A 31 0.36 10.72 5.15
C GLU A 31 1.06 11.46 6.30
N GLN A 32 0.55 11.33 7.53
CA GLN A 32 1.15 11.94 8.72
C GLN A 32 2.40 11.21 9.22
N ARG A 33 2.41 9.88 9.11
CA ARG A 33 3.48 9.03 9.67
C ARG A 33 4.56 8.67 8.68
N ALA A 34 4.24 8.65 7.39
CA ALA A 34 5.17 8.40 6.29
C ALA A 34 5.26 9.63 5.37
N PRO A 35 5.79 10.78 5.85
CA PRO A 35 5.94 11.99 5.06
C PRO A 35 6.88 11.85 3.85
N SER A 36 7.69 10.78 3.79
CA SER A 36 8.54 10.45 2.64
C SER A 36 7.78 9.93 1.42
N VAL A 37 6.52 9.49 1.59
CA VAL A 37 5.67 8.99 0.50
C VAL A 37 4.50 9.94 0.21
N SER A 38 3.80 9.70 -0.89
CA SER A 38 2.59 10.45 -1.27
C SER A 38 1.44 9.51 -1.56
N VAL A 39 0.38 9.55 -0.76
CA VAL A 39 -0.84 8.78 -1.04
C VAL A 39 -1.63 9.47 -2.16
N VAL A 40 -1.58 8.87 -3.35
CA VAL A 40 -2.18 9.43 -4.58
C VAL A 40 -3.51 8.80 -4.94
N ILE A 41 -3.78 7.57 -4.46
CA ILE A 41 -5.05 6.87 -4.64
C ILE A 41 -5.52 6.39 -3.27
N ALA A 42 -6.80 6.58 -2.98
CA ALA A 42 -7.48 5.97 -1.85
C ALA A 42 -8.78 5.37 -2.39
N ALA A 43 -8.86 4.04 -2.44
CA ALA A 43 -9.95 3.31 -3.07
C ALA A 43 -10.61 2.35 -2.08
N SER A 44 -11.95 2.30 -2.13
CA SER A 44 -12.75 1.37 -1.31
C SER A 44 -13.12 0.07 -2.03
N SER A 45 -12.82 0.02 -3.33
CA SER A 45 -13.05 -1.15 -4.17
C SER A 45 -11.87 -1.37 -5.10
N TRP A 46 -11.61 -2.64 -5.41
CA TRP A 46 -10.54 -3.02 -6.33
C TRP A 46 -10.69 -2.38 -7.72
N GLY A 47 -11.93 -2.24 -8.20
CA GLY A 47 -12.24 -1.58 -9.46
C GLY A 47 -11.88 -0.09 -9.46
N GLU A 48 -12.14 0.63 -8.36
CA GLU A 48 -11.74 2.04 -8.22
C GLU A 48 -10.23 2.18 -8.28
N LEU A 49 -9.47 1.34 -7.56
CA LEU A 49 -8.01 1.37 -7.59
C LEU A 49 -7.46 1.19 -9.01
N LEU A 50 -7.95 0.19 -9.74
CA LEU A 50 -7.45 -0.15 -11.08
C LEU A 50 -7.86 0.83 -12.18
N THR A 51 -8.90 1.63 -11.94
CA THR A 51 -9.42 2.60 -12.93
C THR A 51 -9.05 4.03 -12.61
N ASP A 52 -8.35 4.27 -11.50
CA ASP A 52 -7.82 5.58 -11.16
C ASP A 52 -6.77 6.04 -12.17
N ALA A 53 -6.78 7.34 -12.49
CA ALA A 53 -5.85 7.94 -13.45
C ALA A 53 -4.39 7.95 -12.96
N ALA A 54 -4.16 7.84 -11.65
CA ALA A 54 -2.85 7.76 -11.04
C ALA A 54 -2.30 6.32 -10.98
N PHE A 55 -3.05 5.32 -11.47
CA PHE A 55 -2.59 3.93 -11.49
C PHE A 55 -1.63 3.67 -12.66
N PRO A 56 -0.50 2.94 -12.48
CA PRO A 56 -0.07 2.30 -11.24
C PRO A 56 0.80 3.20 -10.34
N PRO A 57 0.61 3.17 -9.00
CA PRO A 57 1.54 3.78 -8.06
C PRO A 57 2.79 2.90 -7.86
N ASP A 58 3.82 3.46 -7.22
CA ASP A 58 5.06 2.73 -6.88
C ASP A 58 4.80 1.63 -5.84
N ILE A 59 3.91 1.90 -4.87
CA ILE A 59 3.55 1.00 -3.78
C ILE A 59 2.03 0.93 -3.66
N VAL A 60 1.49 -0.27 -3.46
CA VAL A 60 0.08 -0.49 -3.12
C VAL A 60 -0.01 -1.06 -1.70
N VAL A 61 -0.73 -0.35 -0.83
CA VAL A 61 -1.14 -0.83 0.49
C VAL A 61 -2.49 -1.51 0.36
N LEU A 62 -2.52 -2.82 0.58
CA LEU A 62 -3.74 -3.63 0.57
C LEU A 62 -4.18 -3.88 2.01
N ARG A 63 -5.43 -3.57 2.34
CA ARG A 63 -6.03 -3.91 3.62
C ARG A 63 -7.29 -4.75 3.39
N PRO A 64 -7.12 -6.00 2.93
CA PRO A 64 -8.23 -6.88 2.64
C PRO A 64 -8.95 -7.33 3.92
N ARG A 65 -10.18 -7.78 3.76
CA ARG A 65 -11.01 -8.40 4.81
C ARG A 65 -11.34 -9.85 4.42
N PRO A 66 -11.60 -10.73 5.39
CA PRO A 66 -11.89 -12.14 5.12
C PRO A 66 -13.09 -12.39 4.19
N ASP A 67 -14.02 -11.45 4.08
CA ASP A 67 -15.22 -11.55 3.22
C ASP A 67 -15.06 -10.82 1.88
N ASP A 68 -13.86 -10.33 1.55
CA ASP A 68 -13.62 -9.61 0.30
C ASP A 68 -13.76 -10.54 -0.91
N ARG A 69 -14.31 -9.99 -1.99
CA ARG A 69 -14.63 -10.73 -3.22
C ARG A 69 -13.38 -11.17 -3.99
N VAL A 70 -12.27 -10.47 -3.79
CA VAL A 70 -11.00 -10.72 -4.47
C VAL A 70 -10.00 -11.10 -3.39
N SER A 71 -9.34 -12.24 -3.59
CA SER A 71 -8.36 -12.73 -2.64
C SER A 71 -7.06 -11.92 -2.72
N LEU A 72 -6.43 -11.66 -1.58
CA LEU A 72 -5.14 -10.97 -1.48
C LEU A 72 -4.05 -11.50 -2.43
N PRO A 73 -3.86 -12.83 -2.64
CA PRO A 73 -2.86 -13.33 -3.58
C PRO A 73 -3.09 -12.90 -5.03
N TYR A 74 -4.36 -12.74 -5.43
CA TYR A 74 -4.71 -12.26 -6.76
C TYR A 74 -4.43 -10.77 -6.92
N GLU A 75 -4.84 -9.95 -5.95
CA GLU A 75 -4.60 -8.49 -5.95
C GLU A 75 -3.10 -8.19 -6.00
N ALA A 76 -2.32 -8.86 -5.15
CA ALA A 76 -0.87 -8.73 -5.13
C ALA A 76 -0.23 -9.12 -6.47
N ARG A 77 -0.72 -10.19 -7.11
CA ARG A 77 -0.22 -10.60 -8.43
C ARG A 77 -0.49 -9.56 -9.51
N VAL A 78 -1.67 -8.92 -9.48
CA VAL A 78 -2.02 -7.85 -10.43
C VAL A 78 -1.12 -6.63 -10.22
N CYS A 79 -0.90 -6.19 -8.97
CA CYS A 79 0.03 -5.11 -8.66
C CYS A 79 1.44 -5.41 -9.16
N ARG A 80 1.93 -6.65 -9.00
CA ARG A 80 3.25 -7.04 -9.49
C ARG A 80 3.37 -7.03 -11.02
N ILE A 81 2.30 -7.33 -11.76
CA ILE A 81 2.31 -7.27 -13.23
C ILE A 81 2.59 -5.85 -13.73
N VAL A 82 2.17 -4.83 -12.97
CA VAL A 82 2.39 -3.41 -13.26
C VAL A 82 3.61 -2.83 -12.53
N ASP A 83 4.46 -3.69 -12.00
CA ASP A 83 5.67 -3.39 -11.22
C ASP A 83 5.46 -2.61 -9.92
N ALA A 84 4.22 -2.51 -9.43
CA ALA A 84 3.95 -1.95 -8.12
C ALA A 84 4.43 -2.91 -7.01
N SER A 85 5.07 -2.34 -5.99
CA SER A 85 5.37 -3.05 -4.76
C SER A 85 4.11 -3.25 -3.93
N VAL A 86 4.02 -4.34 -3.16
CA VAL A 86 2.80 -4.67 -2.40
C VAL A 86 3.13 -4.74 -0.91
N LEU A 87 2.42 -3.94 -0.13
CA LEU A 87 2.37 -4.01 1.33
C LEU A 87 0.95 -4.44 1.71
N ALA A 88 0.80 -5.56 2.41
CA ALA A 88 -0.50 -6.01 2.88
C ALA A 88 -0.61 -5.83 4.40
N ILE A 89 -1.72 -5.24 4.85
CA ILE A 89 -2.10 -5.17 6.25
C ILE A 89 -3.06 -6.34 6.50
N VAL A 90 -2.58 -7.36 7.19
CA VAL A 90 -3.35 -8.57 7.52
C VAL A 90 -3.46 -8.71 9.03
N ASP A 91 -4.59 -9.22 9.51
CA ASP A 91 -4.70 -9.60 10.92
C ASP A 91 -3.75 -10.77 11.21
N ALA A 92 -3.01 -10.70 12.31
CA ALA A 92 -1.97 -11.67 12.64
C ALA A 92 -2.48 -13.10 12.88
N ASP A 93 -3.79 -13.25 13.16
CA ASP A 93 -4.44 -14.54 13.46
C ASP A 93 -5.30 -15.06 12.29
N GLY A 94 -5.31 -14.37 11.14
CA GLY A 94 -6.19 -14.69 10.00
C GLY A 94 -5.59 -15.60 8.92
N GLU A 95 -6.44 -16.39 8.25
CA GLU A 95 -6.05 -17.25 7.10
C GLU A 95 -5.39 -16.48 5.94
N ASP A 96 -5.70 -15.18 5.83
CA ASP A 96 -5.07 -14.27 4.85
C ASP A 96 -3.57 -14.09 5.09
N ALA A 97 -3.10 -14.15 6.35
CA ALA A 97 -1.68 -14.01 6.67
C ALA A 97 -0.86 -15.22 6.16
N GLU A 98 -1.42 -16.43 6.25
CA GLU A 98 -0.80 -17.64 5.68
C GLU A 98 -0.82 -17.61 4.16
N SER A 99 -1.95 -17.21 3.57
CA SER A 99 -2.10 -17.10 2.10
C SER A 99 -1.20 -16.03 1.48
N ALA A 100 -0.96 -14.93 2.19
CA ALA A 100 -0.06 -13.86 1.76
C ALA A 100 1.41 -14.29 1.77
N ARG A 101 1.82 -15.15 2.71
CA ARG A 101 3.19 -15.68 2.81
C ARG A 101 3.58 -16.54 1.60
N ASP A 102 2.62 -17.14 0.93
CA ASP A 102 2.84 -17.93 -0.29
C ASP A 102 3.21 -17.03 -1.49
N VAL A 103 2.92 -15.72 -1.41
CA VAL A 103 3.33 -14.74 -2.41
C VAL A 103 4.68 -14.15 -2.01
N THR A 104 5.74 -14.61 -2.68
CA THR A 104 7.16 -14.37 -2.35
C THR A 104 7.63 -12.91 -2.30
N SER A 105 6.75 -11.93 -2.54
CA SER A 105 7.12 -10.52 -2.73
C SER A 105 6.12 -9.54 -2.12
N ILE A 106 5.32 -9.99 -1.14
CA ILE A 106 4.47 -9.11 -0.33
C ILE A 106 5.20 -8.78 0.98
N VAL A 107 5.26 -7.50 1.33
CA VAL A 107 5.64 -7.06 2.68
C VAL A 107 4.38 -7.09 3.56
N ILE A 108 4.47 -7.73 4.71
CA ILE A 108 3.33 -7.91 5.62
C ILE A 108 3.46 -6.95 6.79
N ALA A 109 2.38 -6.21 7.07
CA ALA A 109 2.16 -5.46 8.29
C ALA A 109 0.92 -6.01 9.00
N HIS A 110 0.83 -5.84 10.31
CA HIS A 110 -0.31 -6.27 11.12
C HIS A 110 -1.15 -5.10 11.62
N SER A 111 -0.73 -3.88 11.31
CA SER A 111 -1.43 -2.66 11.67
C SER A 111 -1.11 -1.54 10.68
N LEU A 112 -1.95 -0.51 10.67
CA LEU A 112 -1.70 0.70 9.90
C LEU A 112 -0.45 1.46 10.39
N ASP A 113 -0.18 1.36 11.69
CA ASP A 113 0.99 1.94 12.37
C ASP A 113 2.29 1.35 11.78
N GLU A 114 2.37 0.02 11.77
CA GLU A 114 3.48 -0.74 11.22
C GLU A 114 3.62 -0.54 9.71
N ALA A 115 2.50 -0.48 8.98
CA ALA A 115 2.51 -0.19 7.55
C ALA A 115 3.12 1.19 7.25
N ALA A 116 2.76 2.21 8.04
CA ALA A 116 3.34 3.53 7.90
C ALA A 116 4.84 3.56 8.20
N ASP A 117 5.28 2.87 9.26
CA ASP A 117 6.71 2.79 9.60
C ASP A 117 7.51 2.08 8.50
N LEU A 118 6.94 1.03 7.89
CA LEU A 118 7.53 0.35 6.75
C LEU A 118 7.61 1.26 5.52
N LEU A 119 6.55 2.02 5.22
CA LEU A 119 6.53 2.99 4.12
C LEU A 119 7.56 4.10 4.31
N GLU A 120 7.72 4.61 5.53
CA GLU A 120 8.74 5.62 5.85
C GLU A 120 10.16 5.07 5.62
N SER A 121 10.37 3.78 5.91
CA SER A 121 11.65 3.11 5.66
C SER A 121 11.86 2.67 4.21
N TRP A 122 10.84 2.77 3.35
CA TRP A 122 10.82 2.16 2.01
C TRP A 122 11.79 2.85 1.04
N ASP A 123 11.92 4.18 1.14
CA ASP A 123 12.83 4.97 0.32
C ASP A 123 14.31 4.75 0.70
N ALA A 124 14.58 4.41 1.96
CA ALA A 124 15.94 4.19 2.47
C ALA A 124 16.62 2.95 1.87
N ALA A 125 15.88 2.08 1.17
CA ALA A 125 16.38 0.84 0.60
C ALA A 125 16.65 0.90 -0.92
N VAL A 126 16.28 1.99 -1.61
CA VAL A 126 16.34 2.10 -3.08
C VAL A 126 17.44 3.05 -3.57
N HIS A 127 18.20 3.68 -2.66
CA HIS A 127 19.38 4.51 -2.94
C HIS A 127 20.65 3.92 -2.30
#